data_AF-A0A1V4HDN3-F1
#
_entry.id   AF-A0A1V4HDN3-F1
#
_cell.length_a   1.000
_cell.length_b   1.000
_cell.length_c   1.000
_cell.angle_alpha   90.00
_cell.angle_beta   90.00
_cell.angle_gamma   90.00
#
_symmetry.space_group_name_H-M   'P 1'
#
loop_
_entity.id
_entity.type
_entity.pdbx_description
1 polymer ?
#
loop_
_entity_poly.entity_id
_entity_poly.type
_entity_poly.pdbx_seq_one_letter_code
_entity_poly.pdbx_strand_id
1 'polypeptide(L)'
;MKPNQFGLITSLLLFLIFIVLSLVFQSTTYLYIASVGPLLIVPFLPDIRTSQFIKPHQAKGAVRLITMENKDNADSDFLVIYFEPGYVNWTSGKLYFQLDDVMKNVYIKPDPLAAAMTVLKYDLFLHRSKKNWVGISLNQLKQRTEQLSYTTNEISRLVIQLSDVNELLQRPISQPAATGQSVGA
;
A
#
# COMPACT_ATOMS: atom_id res chain seq x y z
N MET A 1 -18.28 -10.94 -10.05
CA MET A 1 -17.92 -10.49 -8.68
C MET A 1 -16.72 -11.32 -8.22
N LYS A 2 -15.75 -10.73 -7.50
CA LYS A 2 -14.61 -11.50 -6.99
C LYS A 2 -15.10 -12.59 -6.02
N PRO A 3 -14.55 -13.81 -6.02
CA PRO A 3 -15.06 -14.94 -5.22
C PRO A 3 -15.22 -14.62 -3.73
N ASN A 4 -14.30 -13.83 -3.17
CA ASN A 4 -14.36 -13.42 -1.76
C ASN A 4 -15.52 -12.46 -1.44
N GLN A 5 -15.94 -11.64 -2.40
CA GLN A 5 -17.08 -10.73 -2.20
C GLN A 5 -18.41 -11.47 -2.21
N PHE A 6 -18.53 -12.54 -3.01
CA PHE A 6 -19.73 -13.36 -3.05
C PHE A 6 -19.94 -14.09 -1.71
N GLY A 7 -18.89 -14.75 -1.18
CA GLY A 7 -18.97 -15.43 0.12
C GLY A 7 -19.34 -14.49 1.27
N LEU A 8 -18.82 -13.26 1.26
CA LEU A 8 -19.14 -12.25 2.28
C LEU A 8 -20.62 -11.83 2.22
N ILE A 9 -21.13 -11.55 1.01
CA ILE A 9 -22.55 -11.18 0.81
C ILE A 9 -23.47 -12.33 1.22
N THR A 10 -23.15 -13.57 0.81
CA THR A 10 -23.95 -14.74 1.18
C THR A 10 -23.96 -14.96 2.69
N SER A 11 -22.82 -14.83 3.38
CA SER A 11 -22.76 -14.99 4.83
C SER A 11 -23.49 -13.89 5.59
N LEU A 12 -23.41 -12.63 5.12
CA LEU A 12 -24.13 -11.49 5.69
C LEU A 12 -25.64 -11.66 5.56
N LEU A 13 -26.08 -12.11 4.39
CA LEU A 13 -27.49 -12.34 4.09
C LEU A 13 -28.02 -13.52 4.91
N LEU A 14 -27.25 -14.59 5.06
CA LEU A 14 -27.57 -15.74 5.90
C LEU A 14 -27.68 -15.35 7.38
N PHE A 15 -26.77 -14.53 7.89
CA PHE A 15 -26.84 -13.96 9.25
C PHE A 15 -28.11 -13.14 9.47
N LEU A 16 -28.46 -12.24 8.54
CA LEU A 16 -29.69 -11.45 8.59
C LEU A 16 -30.95 -12.33 8.57
N ILE A 17 -30.98 -13.35 7.71
CA ILE A 17 -32.08 -14.30 7.63
C ILE A 17 -32.29 -14.99 8.99
N PHE A 18 -31.22 -15.48 9.64
CA PHE A 18 -31.36 -16.14 10.94
C PHE A 18 -31.84 -15.20 12.06
N ILE A 19 -31.46 -13.92 12.03
CA ILE A 19 -32.01 -12.93 12.97
C ILE A 19 -33.52 -12.74 12.75
N VAL A 20 -33.95 -12.58 11.49
CA VAL A 20 -35.37 -12.41 11.16
C VAL A 20 -36.17 -13.65 11.54
N LEU A 21 -35.68 -14.85 11.23
CA LEU A 21 -36.33 -16.10 11.64
C LEU A 21 -36.39 -16.24 13.16
N SER A 22 -35.34 -15.85 13.88
CA SER A 22 -35.34 -15.88 15.35
C SER A 22 -36.45 -15.00 15.93
N LEU A 23 -36.67 -13.81 15.38
CA LEU A 23 -37.73 -12.90 15.81
C LEU A 23 -39.13 -13.41 15.46
N VAL A 24 -39.33 -13.90 14.24
CA VAL A 24 -40.64 -14.40 13.77
C VAL A 24 -41.09 -15.64 14.54
N PHE A 25 -40.18 -16.58 14.78
CA PHE A 25 -40.49 -17.85 15.44
C PHE A 25 -40.22 -17.84 16.96
N GLN A 26 -39.78 -16.71 17.53
CA GLN A 26 -39.38 -16.57 18.94
C GLN A 26 -38.44 -17.70 19.42
N SER A 27 -37.59 -18.21 18.52
CA SER A 27 -36.74 -19.36 18.80
C SER A 27 -35.33 -18.90 19.17
N THR A 28 -34.90 -19.36 20.35
CA THR A 28 -33.54 -19.18 20.86
C THR A 28 -32.50 -19.95 20.03
N THR A 29 -32.90 -21.04 19.36
CA THR A 29 -32.01 -21.84 18.53
C THR A 29 -31.46 -21.05 17.34
N TYR A 30 -32.32 -20.28 16.64
CA TYR A 30 -31.87 -19.41 15.55
C TYR A 30 -30.99 -18.26 16.03
N LEU A 31 -31.20 -17.80 17.26
CA LEU A 31 -30.38 -16.76 17.88
C LEU A 31 -28.97 -17.27 18.20
N TYR A 32 -28.83 -18.52 18.64
CA TYR A 32 -27.53 -19.18 18.80
C TYR A 32 -26.81 -19.39 17.47
N ILE A 33 -27.54 -19.75 16.40
CA ILE A 33 -26.93 -19.88 15.06
C ILE A 33 -26.46 -18.50 14.56
N ALA A 34 -27.29 -17.47 14.76
CA ALA A 34 -26.92 -16.10 14.40
C ALA A 34 -25.67 -15.62 15.17
N SER A 35 -25.51 -15.96 16.45
CA SER A 35 -24.34 -15.51 17.22
C SER A 35 -23.01 -16.14 16.76
N VAL A 36 -23.04 -17.35 16.19
CA VAL A 36 -21.86 -18.01 15.60
C VAL A 36 -21.57 -17.51 14.18
N GLY A 37 -22.59 -16.99 13.48
CA GLY A 37 -22.48 -16.45 12.12
C GLY A 37 -21.26 -15.54 11.87
N PRO A 38 -21.02 -14.49 12.69
CA PRO A 38 -19.88 -13.59 12.55
C PRO A 38 -18.51 -14.29 12.54
N LEU A 39 -18.32 -15.38 13.29
CA LEU A 39 -17.07 -16.14 13.30
C LEU A 39 -16.78 -16.80 11.96
N LEU A 40 -17.83 -17.21 11.23
CA LEU A 40 -17.69 -17.81 9.90
C LEU A 40 -17.37 -16.78 8.81
N ILE A 41 -17.59 -15.49 9.05
CA ILE A 41 -17.32 -14.41 8.08
C ILE A 41 -15.84 -14.05 8.04
N VAL A 42 -15.11 -14.26 9.14
CA VAL A 42 -13.70 -13.87 9.31
C VAL A 42 -12.77 -14.34 8.16
N PRO A 43 -12.78 -15.61 7.71
CA PRO A 43 -11.91 -16.05 6.60
C PRO A 43 -12.28 -15.43 5.25
N PHE A 44 -13.49 -14.89 5.11
CA PHE A 44 -13.97 -14.26 3.88
C PHE A 44 -13.82 -12.74 3.88
N LEU A 45 -13.40 -12.14 5.00
CA LEU A 45 -13.10 -10.71 5.04
C LEU A 45 -11.99 -10.43 4.03
N PRO A 46 -12.20 -9.49 3.07
CA PRO A 46 -11.10 -9.05 2.23
C PRO A 46 -10.03 -8.50 3.14
N ASP A 47 -8.79 -8.96 2.97
CA ASP A 47 -7.64 -8.30 3.54
C ASP A 47 -7.70 -6.83 3.10
N ILE A 48 -8.08 -5.96 4.04
CA ILE A 48 -8.26 -4.53 3.81
C ILE A 48 -6.84 -4.01 3.71
N ARG A 49 -6.23 -4.18 2.53
CA ARG A 49 -4.87 -3.77 2.22
C ARG A 49 -4.74 -2.29 2.52
N THR A 50 -4.26 -2.01 3.72
CA THR A 50 -4.04 -0.65 4.20
C THR A 50 -2.87 -0.08 3.41
N SER A 51 -3.04 1.12 2.90
CA SER A 51 -1.92 1.89 2.40
C SER A 51 -1.10 2.41 3.57
N GLN A 52 0.20 2.16 3.55
CA GLN A 52 1.13 2.73 4.51
C GLN A 52 1.55 4.13 4.04
N PHE A 53 1.67 5.07 4.97
CA PHE A 53 2.16 6.42 4.70
C PHE A 53 3.44 6.65 5.51
N ILE A 54 4.51 6.99 4.82
CA ILE A 54 5.77 7.41 5.41
C ILE A 54 5.59 8.85 5.92
N LYS A 55 5.92 9.05 7.20
CA LYS A 55 5.89 10.36 7.86
C LYS A 55 7.18 10.51 8.68
N PRO A 56 8.26 11.07 8.11
CA PRO A 56 9.57 11.10 8.74
C PRO A 56 9.57 11.79 10.12
N HIS A 57 8.82 12.90 10.24
CA HIS A 57 8.69 13.66 11.48
C HIS A 57 8.00 12.89 12.62
N GLN A 58 7.06 12.00 12.29
CA GLN A 58 6.31 11.23 13.30
C GLN A 58 7.03 9.93 13.68
N ALA A 59 7.91 9.44 12.81
CA ALA A 59 8.59 8.16 12.97
C ALA A 59 9.86 8.21 13.85
N LYS A 60 10.13 9.34 14.53
CA LYS A 60 11.30 9.51 15.42
C LYS A 60 12.65 9.06 14.81
N GLY A 61 12.81 9.19 13.49
CA GLY A 61 14.03 8.82 12.78
C GLY A 61 14.08 7.38 12.24
N ALA A 62 13.06 6.57 12.45
CA ALA A 62 12.94 5.21 11.91
C ALA A 62 12.80 5.16 10.38
N VAL A 63 12.51 6.30 9.75
CA VAL A 63 12.49 6.45 8.29
C VAL A 63 13.06 7.82 7.90
N ARG A 64 13.85 7.84 6.82
CA ARG A 64 14.48 9.05 6.28
C ARG A 64 14.42 9.00 4.76
N LEU A 65 14.03 10.11 4.14
CA LEU A 65 14.07 10.29 2.70
C LEU A 65 15.26 11.17 2.37
N ILE A 66 16.18 10.67 1.56
CA ILE A 66 17.45 11.34 1.30
C ILE A 66 17.75 11.33 -0.19
N THR A 67 18.10 12.49 -0.74
CA THR A 67 18.64 12.58 -2.10
C THR A 67 20.14 12.35 -2.07
N MET A 68 20.62 11.46 -2.91
CA MET A 68 22.03 11.23 -3.16
C MET A 68 22.37 11.75 -4.56
N GLU A 69 23.27 12.73 -4.60
CA GLU A 69 23.87 13.20 -5.84
C GLU A 69 24.91 12.18 -6.32
N ASN A 70 24.82 11.76 -7.57
CA ASN A 70 25.83 10.92 -8.17
C ASN A 70 27.03 11.79 -8.60
N LYS A 71 28.17 11.64 -7.92
CA LYS A 71 29.39 12.40 -8.22
C LYS A 71 29.92 12.18 -9.64
N ASP A 72 29.54 11.10 -10.31
CA ASP A 72 30.08 10.71 -11.62
C ASP A 72 29.11 10.99 -12.80
N ASN A 73 27.85 11.31 -12.54
CA ASN A 73 26.86 11.63 -13.58
C ASN A 73 25.83 12.64 -13.06
N ALA A 74 25.90 13.88 -13.55
CA ALA A 74 25.05 15.01 -13.15
C ALA A 74 23.53 14.80 -13.42
N ASP A 75 23.15 13.76 -14.17
CA ASP A 75 21.77 13.46 -14.55
C ASP A 75 21.13 12.30 -13.75
N SER A 76 21.85 11.69 -12.80
CA SER A 76 21.37 10.49 -12.08
C SER A 76 21.27 10.71 -10.57
N ASP A 77 20.43 11.66 -10.16
CA ASP A 77 20.08 11.81 -8.76
C ASP A 77 19.20 10.63 -8.31
N PHE A 78 19.54 10.06 -7.16
CA PHE A 78 18.77 8.98 -6.54
C PHE A 78 18.05 9.51 -5.31
N LEU A 79 16.77 9.17 -5.19
CA LEU A 79 16.03 9.27 -3.95
C LEU A 79 16.13 7.94 -3.21
N VAL A 80 16.71 7.98 -2.02
CA VAL A 80 16.85 6.83 -1.13
C VAL A 80 15.91 6.97 0.05
N ILE A 81 15.01 6.02 0.21
CA ILE A 81 14.18 5.87 1.40
C ILE A 81 14.88 4.87 2.32
N TYR A 82 15.49 5.38 3.37
CA TYR A 82 16.09 4.57 4.43
C TYR A 82 15.07 4.31 5.51
N PHE A 83 14.98 3.08 6.00
CA PHE A 83 14.13 2.74 7.13
C PHE A 83 14.72 1.61 7.97
N GLU A 84 14.33 1.57 9.24
CA GLU A 84 14.69 0.47 10.13
C GLU A 84 14.02 -0.84 9.69
N PRO A 85 14.68 -2.00 9.87
CA PRO A 85 14.07 -3.30 9.61
C PRO A 85 12.73 -3.44 10.33
N GLY A 86 11.70 -3.88 9.61
CA GLY A 86 10.34 -4.01 10.14
C GLY A 86 9.48 -2.75 10.12
N TYR A 87 10.01 -1.59 9.72
CA TYR A 87 9.22 -0.37 9.54
C TYR A 87 8.22 -0.48 8.38
N VAL A 88 8.67 -1.02 7.24
CA VAL A 88 7.80 -1.23 6.06
C VAL A 88 6.95 -2.47 6.29
N ASN A 89 5.64 -2.29 6.26
CA ASN A 89 4.70 -3.40 6.30
C ASN A 89 4.53 -3.98 4.89
N TRP A 90 5.26 -5.05 4.58
CA TRP A 90 5.20 -5.73 3.29
C TRP A 90 3.85 -6.42 2.99
N THR A 91 2.94 -6.50 3.97
CA THR A 91 1.55 -6.94 3.75
C THR A 91 0.66 -5.81 3.22
N SER A 92 1.04 -4.55 3.45
CA SER A 92 0.37 -3.40 2.86
C SER A 92 0.57 -3.40 1.34
N GLY A 93 -0.49 -3.10 0.59
CA GLY A 93 -0.38 -3.12 -0.88
C GLY A 93 0.39 -1.94 -1.46
N LYS A 94 0.51 -0.84 -0.71
CA LYS A 94 1.03 0.44 -1.19
C LYS A 94 1.77 1.18 -0.06
N LEU A 95 2.90 1.78 -0.40
CA LEU A 95 3.67 2.66 0.47
C LEU A 95 3.69 4.06 -0.14
N TYR A 96 3.21 5.07 0.59
CA TYR A 96 3.18 6.45 0.11
C TYR A 96 4.19 7.29 0.86
N PHE A 97 4.85 8.20 0.16
CA PHE A 97 5.74 9.18 0.74
C PHE A 97 5.52 10.56 0.13
N GLN A 98 5.89 11.59 0.87
CA GLN A 98 5.77 12.98 0.44
C GLN A 98 7.13 13.50 -0.02
N LEU A 99 7.15 14.17 -1.17
CA LEU A 99 8.39 14.73 -1.74
C LEU A 99 8.92 15.94 -0.97
N ASP A 100 8.04 16.65 -0.26
CA ASP A 100 8.41 17.81 0.55
C ASP A 100 9.20 17.41 1.81
N ASP A 101 9.08 16.15 2.25
CA ASP A 101 9.77 15.61 3.43
C ASP A 101 11.18 15.08 3.10
N VAL A 102 11.66 15.29 1.86
CA VAL A 102 12.97 14.82 1.40
C VAL A 102 14.08 15.69 1.99
N MET A 103 14.95 15.06 2.77
CA MET A 103 16.11 15.70 3.37
C MET A 103 17.29 15.71 2.38
N LYS A 104 17.92 16.87 2.20
CA LYS A 104 19.14 16.99 1.39
C LYS A 104 20.38 16.82 2.29
N ASN A 105 21.43 16.21 1.76
CA ASN A 105 22.77 16.19 2.37
C ASN A 105 22.87 15.55 3.76
N VAL A 106 22.09 14.50 4.03
CA VAL A 106 22.19 13.74 5.28
C VAL A 106 23.14 12.56 5.09
N TYR A 107 24.27 12.59 5.79
CA TYR A 107 25.18 11.45 5.85
C TYR A 107 24.53 10.29 6.62
N ILE A 108 24.28 9.17 5.95
CA ILE A 108 23.84 7.93 6.59
C ILE A 108 25.06 7.01 6.68
N LYS A 109 25.31 6.48 7.88
CA LYS A 109 26.33 5.44 8.06
C LYS A 109 25.92 4.21 7.22
N PRO A 110 26.77 3.73 6.30
CA PRO A 110 26.47 2.51 5.56
C PRO A 110 26.44 1.34 6.54
N ASP A 111 25.28 0.70 6.66
CA ASP A 111 25.19 -0.62 7.27
C ASP A 111 25.58 -1.67 6.20
N PRO A 112 26.64 -2.47 6.42
CA PRO A 112 27.09 -3.48 5.46
C PRO A 112 26.13 -4.69 5.33
N LEU A 113 25.20 -4.87 6.28
CA LEU A 113 24.23 -5.98 6.27
C LEU A 113 22.87 -5.59 5.68
N ALA A 114 22.68 -4.31 5.39
CA ALA A 114 21.44 -3.76 4.88
C ALA A 114 21.27 -4.00 3.36
N ALA A 115 20.26 -4.78 2.98
CA ALA A 115 19.91 -4.94 1.57
C ALA A 115 19.22 -3.68 1.03
N ALA A 116 19.64 -3.25 -0.16
CA ALA A 116 19.01 -2.18 -0.90
C ALA A 116 18.22 -2.77 -2.08
N MET A 117 17.00 -2.28 -2.27
CA MET A 117 16.14 -2.69 -3.37
C MET A 117 15.85 -1.49 -4.27
N THR A 118 16.07 -1.67 -5.56
CA THR A 118 15.73 -0.65 -6.57
C THR A 118 14.23 -0.70 -6.85
N VAL A 119 13.63 0.48 -6.78
CA VAL A 119 12.24 0.74 -7.16
C VAL A 119 12.25 1.23 -8.60
N LEU A 120 11.48 0.59 -9.45
CA LEU A 120 11.43 0.88 -10.86
C LEU A 120 10.25 1.77 -11.18
N LYS A 121 10.33 2.51 -12.28
CA LYS A 121 9.28 3.42 -12.77
C LYS A 121 7.86 2.84 -12.73
N TYR A 122 7.69 1.56 -13.05
CA TYR A 122 6.39 0.90 -13.09
C TYR A 122 5.85 0.50 -11.71
N ASP A 123 6.67 0.55 -10.66
CA ASP A 123 6.23 0.38 -9.27
C ASP A 123 5.69 1.68 -8.66
N LEU A 124 6.01 2.80 -9.31
CA LEU A 124 5.69 4.14 -8.85
C LEU A 124 4.37 4.62 -9.43
N PHE A 125 3.59 5.33 -8.62
CA PHE A 125 2.33 5.94 -9.05
C PHE A 125 2.00 7.17 -8.21
N LEU A 126 1.25 8.12 -8.77
CA LEU A 126 0.80 9.29 -8.03
C LEU A 126 -0.39 8.97 -7.14
N HIS A 127 -0.44 9.60 -5.96
CA HIS A 127 -1.63 9.58 -5.13
C HIS A 127 -2.77 10.36 -5.79
N ARG A 128 -3.96 9.74 -5.94
CA ARG A 128 -5.08 10.31 -6.70
C ARG A 128 -5.58 11.67 -6.21
N SER A 129 -5.56 11.88 -4.89
CA SER A 129 -6.17 13.06 -4.24
C SER A 129 -5.17 14.02 -3.58
N LYS A 130 -3.92 13.61 -3.32
CA LYS A 130 -2.97 14.41 -2.53
C LYS A 130 -1.81 14.80 -3.44
N LYS A 131 -1.53 16.10 -3.52
CA LYS A 131 -0.42 16.64 -4.32
C LYS A 131 0.92 16.27 -3.69
N ASN A 132 1.94 16.04 -4.51
CA ASN A 132 3.31 15.69 -4.07
C ASN A 132 3.44 14.38 -3.28
N TRP A 133 2.40 13.54 -3.29
CA TRP A 133 2.43 12.21 -2.71
C TRP A 133 2.69 11.17 -3.79
N VAL A 134 3.80 10.46 -3.65
CA VAL A 134 4.21 9.38 -4.54
C VAL A 134 4.01 8.06 -3.82
N GLY A 135 3.39 7.11 -4.51
CA GLY A 135 3.13 5.76 -4.04
C GLY A 135 4.08 4.76 -4.70
N ILE A 136 4.42 3.73 -3.94
CA ILE A 136 5.23 2.58 -4.33
C ILE A 136 4.40 1.32 -4.13
N SER A 137 4.43 0.43 -5.11
CA SER A 137 3.73 -0.85 -5.10
C SER A 137 4.54 -1.90 -4.35
N LEU A 138 4.21 -2.13 -3.08
CA LEU A 138 4.90 -3.13 -2.26
C LEU A 138 4.66 -4.57 -2.75
N ASN A 139 3.52 -4.84 -3.40
CA ASN A 139 3.23 -6.17 -3.96
C ASN A 139 4.20 -6.54 -5.10
N GLN A 140 4.48 -5.59 -6.00
CA GLN A 140 5.41 -5.81 -7.11
C GLN A 140 6.84 -5.96 -6.59
N LEU A 141 7.23 -5.13 -5.61
CA LEU A 141 8.52 -5.26 -4.95
C LEU A 141 8.67 -6.64 -4.29
N LYS A 142 7.68 -7.07 -3.51
CA LYS A 142 7.67 -8.38 -2.85
C LYS A 142 7.84 -9.54 -3.84
N GLN A 143 7.12 -9.49 -4.96
CA GLN A 143 7.24 -10.51 -6.01
C GLN A 143 8.65 -10.55 -6.63
N ARG A 144 9.31 -9.40 -6.78
CA ARG A 144 10.71 -9.37 -7.23
C ARG A 144 11.68 -9.88 -6.18
N THR A 145 11.40 -9.64 -4.89
CA THR A 145 12.21 -10.16 -3.80
C THR A 145 12.23 -11.70 -3.77
N GLU A 146 11.15 -12.37 -4.17
CA GLU A 146 11.11 -13.85 -4.26
C GLU A 146 12.13 -14.42 -5.25
N GLN A 147 12.63 -13.62 -6.19
CA GLN A 147 13.66 -14.00 -7.16
C GLN A 147 15.08 -13.67 -6.70
N LEU A 148 15.22 -13.06 -5.51
CA LEU A 148 16.49 -12.58 -4.97
C LEU A 148 16.91 -13.45 -3.78
N SER A 149 18.22 -13.46 -3.48
CA SER A 149 18.78 -14.27 -2.39
C SER A 149 18.50 -13.73 -0.98
N TYR A 150 17.69 -12.68 -0.84
CA TYR A 150 17.38 -12.01 0.41
C TYR A 150 15.88 -11.89 0.62
N THR A 151 15.46 -11.78 1.88
CA THR A 151 14.06 -11.67 2.27
C THR A 151 13.63 -10.21 2.39
N THR A 152 12.31 -9.96 2.36
CA THR A 152 11.76 -8.61 2.55
C THR A 152 12.14 -7.99 3.90
N ASN A 153 12.49 -8.81 4.90
CA ASN A 153 12.85 -8.36 6.24
C ASN A 153 14.28 -7.80 6.31
N GLU A 154 15.12 -8.11 5.32
CA GLU A 154 16.52 -7.66 5.25
C GLU A 154 16.66 -6.35 4.45
N ILE A 155 15.60 -5.96 3.74
CA ILE A 155 15.55 -4.72 2.98
C ILE A 155 15.36 -3.57 3.95
N SER A 156 16.28 -2.61 3.93
CA SER A 156 16.25 -1.39 4.75
C SER A 156 16.38 -0.11 3.91
N ARG A 157 16.57 -0.26 2.59
CA ARG A 157 16.72 0.86 1.66
C ARG A 157 15.92 0.60 0.39
N LEU A 158 15.10 1.57 0.02
CA LEU A 158 14.49 1.64 -1.31
C LEU A 158 15.19 2.74 -2.10
N VAL A 159 15.72 2.39 -3.27
CA VAL A 159 16.44 3.31 -4.15
C VAL A 159 15.57 3.61 -5.35
N ILE A 160 15.27 4.88 -5.56
CA ILE A 160 14.39 5.36 -6.62
C ILE A 160 15.18 6.34 -7.49
N GLN A 161 15.06 6.23 -8.81
CA GLN A 161 15.65 7.23 -9.71
C GLN A 161 14.81 8.51 -9.68
N LEU A 162 15.43 9.68 -9.44
CA LEU A 162 14.68 10.93 -9.32
C LEU A 162 14.06 11.36 -10.65
N SER A 163 14.67 10.99 -11.78
CA SER A 163 14.12 11.18 -13.13
C SER A 163 12.75 10.51 -13.29
N ASP A 164 12.58 9.29 -12.78
CA ASP A 164 11.32 8.54 -12.87
C ASP A 164 10.21 9.24 -12.06
N VAL A 165 10.57 9.78 -10.89
CA VAL A 165 9.66 10.54 -10.03
C VAL A 165 9.24 11.83 -10.74
N ASN A 166 10.19 12.56 -11.33
CA ASN A 166 9.92 13.81 -12.03
C ASN A 166 9.04 13.58 -13.27
N GLU A 167 9.30 12.53 -14.04
CA GLU A 167 8.46 12.17 -15.18
C GLU A 167 7.02 11.84 -14.73
N LEU A 168 6.86 11.14 -13.60
CA LEU A 168 5.54 10.83 -13.06
C LEU A 168 4.77 12.10 -12.66
N LEU A 169 5.42 13.09 -12.07
CA LEU A 169 4.80 14.36 -11.70
C LEU A 169 4.35 15.19 -12.91
N GLN A 170 5.05 15.06 -14.04
CA GLN A 170 4.74 15.77 -15.28
C GLN A 170 3.59 15.14 -16.07
N ARG A 171 3.21 13.89 -15.75
CA ARG A 171 2.09 13.23 -16.45
C ARG A 171 0.77 13.89 -16.07
N PRO A 172 -0.03 14.38 -17.05
CA PRO A 172 -1.36 14.85 -16.76
C PRO A 172 -2.17 13.70 -16.16
N ILE A 173 -2.72 13.93 -14.96
CA ILE A 173 -3.61 12.99 -14.28
C ILE A 173 -4.82 12.80 -15.20
N SER A 174 -4.80 11.73 -15.98
CA SER A 174 -5.94 11.31 -16.78
C SER A 174 -7.02 10.86 -15.81
N GLN A 175 -7.86 11.79 -15.39
CA GLN A 175 -9.09 11.47 -14.68
C GLN A 175 -9.89 10.54 -15.60
N PRO A 176 -10.31 9.35 -15.14
CA PRO A 176 -11.27 8.58 -15.90
C PRO A 176 -12.53 9.46 -16.00
N ALA A 177 -12.82 9.91 -17.22
CA ALA A 177 -14.04 10.62 -17.52
C ALA A 177 -15.20 9.79 -16.95
N ALA A 178 -15.99 10.41 -16.08
CA ALA A 178 -17.21 9.82 -15.59
C ALA A 178 -18.14 9.60 -16.81
N THR A 179 -18.10 8.39 -17.38
CA THR A 179 -19.15 7.89 -18.26
C THR A 179 -20.43 7.83 -17.44
N GLY A 180 -21.19 8.91 -17.50
CA GLY A 180 -22.37 9.10 -16.67
C GLY A 180 -23.03 10.45 -16.92
N GLN A 181 -23.44 10.71 -18.16
CA GLN A 181 -24.62 11.55 -18.38
C GLN A 181 -25.34 11.11 -19.65
N SER A 182 -26.46 10.42 -19.41
CA SER A 182 -27.49 10.10 -20.36
C SER A 182 -28.47 11.27 -20.52
N VAL A 183 -29.03 11.36 -21.73
CA VAL A 183 -30.35 11.94 -22.11
C VAL A 183 -30.46 13.47 -22.29
N GLY A 184 -30.95 13.83 -23.50
CA GLY A 184 -31.66 15.08 -23.84
C GLY A 184 -30.93 15.89 -24.92
N ALA A 185 -31.48 16.17 -26.10
CA ALA A 185 -32.85 16.10 -26.61
C ALA A 185 -32.83 15.92 -28.13
#